data_AF-A0A2M7H974-F1
#
_entry.id   AF-A0A2M7H974-F1
#
_cell.length_a   1.000
_cell.length_b   1.000
_cell.length_c   1.000
_cell.angle_alpha   90.00
_cell.angle_beta   90.00
_cell.angle_gamma   90.00
#
_symmetry.space_group_name_H-M   'P 1'
#
loop_
_entity.id
_entity.type
_entity.pdbx_description
1 polymer ?
#
loop_
_entity_poly.entity_id
_entity_poly.type
_entity_poly.pdbx_seq_one_letter_code
_entity_poly.pdbx_strand_id
1 'polypeptide(L)'
;MGIFTNHKLALVAGFVLAAVIMGIGLSAGNVGTAELVGGLARWGHFLAGITWIGLLYYLNFCQVPSMGGLSAETKGELFKADSVVRRVMWWFRWGAMFTLVFGIILYMGMRHGGMMPGWDIQLGGLFGIIMWFNVWFIIWPAQKKILGIVEGASADEKAALGKRALIASRTNTILSIPMLLLMASSAHFRFFG
;
A
#
# COMPACT_ATOMS: atom_id res chain seq x y z
N MET A 1 -3.09 -0.17 31.54
CA MET A 1 -2.55 -1.19 30.61
C MET A 1 -3.46 -1.53 29.42
N GLY A 2 -4.79 -1.38 29.49
CA GLY A 2 -5.73 -1.90 28.48
C GLY A 2 -5.53 -1.45 27.02
N ILE A 3 -5.10 -0.21 26.77
CA ILE A 3 -4.82 0.28 25.41
C ILE A 3 -3.65 -0.48 24.78
N PHE A 4 -2.59 -0.73 25.54
CA PHE A 4 -1.36 -1.36 25.04
C PHE A 4 -1.47 -2.88 24.87
N THR A 5 -2.45 -3.51 25.52
CA THR A 5 -2.70 -4.96 25.41
C THR A 5 -3.75 -5.32 24.35
N ASN A 6 -4.41 -4.34 23.75
CA ASN A 6 -5.42 -4.55 22.72
C ASN A 6 -5.05 -3.80 21.44
N HIS A 7 -4.67 -4.54 20.39
CA HIS A 7 -4.21 -3.96 19.12
C HIS A 7 -5.22 -2.99 18.48
N LYS A 8 -6.53 -3.24 18.60
CA LYS A 8 -7.56 -2.35 18.05
C LYS A 8 -7.60 -1.03 18.82
N LEU A 9 -7.54 -1.09 20.14
CA LEU A 9 -7.51 0.11 20.99
C LEU A 9 -6.24 0.91 20.76
N ALA A 10 -5.08 0.25 20.64
CA ALA A 10 -3.82 0.91 20.30
C ALA A 10 -3.90 1.67 18.96
N LEU A 11 -4.43 1.01 17.91
CA LEU A 11 -4.63 1.65 16.60
C LEU A 11 -5.60 2.83 16.69
N VAL A 12 -6.76 2.65 17.32
CA VAL A 12 -7.77 3.70 17.49
C VAL A 12 -7.20 4.89 18.27
N ALA A 13 -6.46 4.63 19.35
CA ALA A 13 -5.84 5.69 20.16
C ALA A 13 -4.91 6.58 19.33
N GLY A 14 -4.15 6.01 18.39
CA GLY A 14 -3.31 6.79 17.47
C GLY A 14 -4.11 7.75 16.59
N PHE A 15 -5.22 7.27 16.00
CA PHE A 15 -6.09 8.12 15.19
C PHE A 15 -6.85 9.17 16.00
N VAL A 16 -7.28 8.83 17.21
CA VAL A 16 -7.90 9.79 18.15
C VAL A 16 -6.91 10.89 18.52
N LEU A 17 -5.67 10.53 18.84
CA LEU A 17 -4.63 11.50 19.15
C LEU A 17 -4.36 12.44 17.96
N ALA A 18 -4.28 11.91 16.74
CA ALA A 18 -4.14 12.71 15.53
C ALA A 18 -5.32 13.69 15.33
N ALA A 19 -6.56 13.22 15.57
CA ALA A 19 -7.75 14.06 15.48
C ALA A 19 -7.77 15.18 16.53
N VAL A 20 -7.32 14.91 17.76
CA VAL A 20 -7.20 15.93 18.82
C VAL A 20 -6.17 16.99 18.43
N ILE A 21 -4.99 16.58 17.97
CA ILE A 21 -3.93 17.51 17.51
C ILE A 21 -4.45 18.39 16.37
N MET A 22 -5.17 17.80 15.42
CA MET A 22 -5.78 18.51 14.31
C MET A 22 -6.85 19.51 14.78
N GLY A 23 -7.73 19.11 15.71
CA GLY A 23 -8.74 20.01 16.27
C GLY A 23 -8.14 21.21 16.98
N ILE A 24 -7.05 21.01 17.74
CA ILE A 24 -6.28 22.10 18.37
C ILE A 24 -5.70 23.03 17.29
N GLY A 25 -5.03 22.47 16.28
CA GLY A 25 -4.44 23.26 15.18
C GLY A 25 -5.47 24.07 14.39
N LEU A 26 -6.63 23.48 14.10
CA LEU A 26 -7.73 24.15 13.41
C LEU A 26 -8.35 25.27 14.24
N SER A 27 -8.44 25.11 15.56
CA SER A 27 -8.99 26.14 16.45
C SER A 27 -8.16 27.43 16.47
N ALA A 28 -6.88 27.36 16.05
CA ALA A 28 -6.01 28.52 15.90
C ALA A 28 -6.29 29.34 14.63
N GLY A 29 -7.18 28.90 13.73
CA GLY A 29 -7.59 29.65 12.53
C GLY A 29 -6.53 29.75 11.43
N ASN A 30 -5.41 29.02 11.55
CA ASN A 30 -4.25 29.14 10.67
C ASN A 30 -4.31 28.29 9.38
N VAL A 31 -5.37 27.49 9.18
CA VAL A 31 -5.47 26.55 8.05
C VAL A 31 -6.80 26.73 7.34
N GLY A 32 -6.74 27.10 6.06
CA GLY A 32 -7.92 27.20 5.20
C GLY A 32 -8.46 25.83 4.78
N THR A 33 -9.72 25.76 4.33
CA THR A 33 -10.37 24.51 3.92
C THR A 33 -9.61 23.76 2.83
N ALA A 34 -9.10 24.47 1.82
CA ALA A 34 -8.34 23.85 0.72
C ALA A 34 -6.99 23.27 1.19
N GLU A 35 -6.31 23.97 2.09
CA GLU A 35 -5.05 23.52 2.70
C GLU A 35 -5.29 22.29 3.57
N LEU A 36 -6.40 22.27 4.32
CA LEU A 36 -6.80 21.13 5.13
C LEU A 36 -7.05 19.89 4.26
N VAL A 37 -7.82 20.01 3.17
CA VAL A 37 -8.09 18.89 2.26
C VAL A 37 -6.79 18.36 1.64
N GLY A 38 -5.92 19.24 1.14
CA GLY A 38 -4.63 18.86 0.58
C GLY A 38 -3.71 18.19 1.61
N GLY A 39 -3.67 18.74 2.83
CA GLY A 39 -2.91 18.18 3.95
C GLY A 39 -3.39 16.80 4.38
N LEU A 40 -4.71 16.62 4.51
CA LEU A 40 -5.32 15.33 4.85
C LEU A 40 -5.11 14.28 3.76
N ALA A 41 -5.25 14.66 2.49
CA ALA A 41 -4.96 13.78 1.37
C ALA A 41 -3.50 13.33 1.38
N ARG A 42 -2.56 14.24 1.70
CA ARG A 42 -1.14 13.93 1.80
C ARG A 42 -0.83 12.99 2.97
N TRP A 43 -1.40 13.28 4.14
CA TRP A 43 -1.26 12.41 5.31
C TRP A 43 -1.83 11.00 5.06
N GLY A 44 -3.02 10.91 4.46
CA GLY A 44 -3.63 9.65 4.05
C GLY A 44 -2.78 8.89 3.03
N HIS A 45 -2.22 9.61 2.05
CA HIS A 45 -1.31 9.03 1.05
C HIS A 45 -0.08 8.40 1.71
N PHE A 46 0.53 9.07 2.70
CA PHE A 46 1.68 8.54 3.42
C PHE A 46 1.34 7.29 4.22
N LEU A 47 0.26 7.32 5.01
CA LEU A 47 -0.14 6.16 5.81
C LEU A 47 -0.44 4.94 4.94
N ALA A 48 -1.19 5.15 3.84
CA ALA A 48 -1.51 4.10 2.90
C ALA A 48 -0.26 3.60 2.14
N GLY A 49 0.60 4.52 1.70
CA GLY A 49 1.82 4.21 0.94
C GLY A 49 2.83 3.42 1.75
N ILE A 50 3.07 3.83 3.01
CA ILE A 50 3.93 3.09 3.95
C ILE A 50 3.37 1.70 4.20
N THR A 51 2.05 1.58 4.43
CA THR A 51 1.41 0.28 4.62
C THR A 51 1.57 -0.62 3.39
N TRP A 52 1.34 -0.06 2.19
CA TRP A 52 1.43 -0.82 0.94
C TRP A 52 2.86 -1.27 0.64
N ILE A 53 3.81 -0.34 0.58
CA ILE A 53 5.19 -0.62 0.19
C ILE A 53 5.92 -1.38 1.31
N GLY A 54 5.63 -1.08 2.58
CA GLY A 54 6.13 -1.87 3.70
C GLY A 54 5.71 -3.34 3.62
N LEU A 55 4.45 -3.63 3.29
CA LEU A 55 3.99 -5.00 3.07
C LEU A 55 4.56 -5.63 1.80
N LEU A 56 4.77 -4.84 0.72
CA LEU A 56 5.47 -5.32 -0.47
C LEU A 56 6.88 -5.81 -0.14
N TYR A 57 7.63 -5.05 0.65
CA TYR A 57 8.98 -5.41 1.08
C TYR A 57 8.98 -6.57 2.06
N TYR A 58 8.06 -6.59 3.03
CA TYR A 58 7.88 -7.75 3.90
C TYR A 58 7.62 -9.03 3.08
N LEU A 59 6.75 -8.99 2.07
CA LEU A 59 6.44 -10.14 1.22
C LEU A 59 7.68 -10.63 0.45
N ASN A 60 8.43 -9.72 -0.18
CA ASN A 60 9.52 -10.10 -1.09
C ASN A 60 10.86 -10.35 -0.37
N PHE A 61 11.13 -9.67 0.74
CA PHE A 61 12.40 -9.77 1.47
C PHE A 61 12.34 -10.77 2.63
N CYS A 62 11.16 -10.96 3.25
CA CYS A 62 11.03 -11.79 4.44
C CYS A 62 10.16 -13.03 4.18
N GLN A 63 8.88 -12.82 3.85
CA GLN A 63 7.91 -13.90 3.82
C GLN A 63 8.22 -14.92 2.73
N VAL A 64 8.27 -14.52 1.45
CA VAL A 64 8.46 -15.47 0.33
C VAL A 64 9.79 -16.23 0.44
N PRO A 65 10.95 -15.59 0.72
CA PRO A 65 12.20 -16.31 0.91
C PRO A 65 12.15 -17.37 2.02
N SER A 66 11.42 -17.10 3.12
CA SER A 66 11.28 -18.04 4.23
C SER A 66 10.46 -19.30 3.90
N MET A 67 9.66 -19.29 2.83
CA MET A 67 8.75 -20.40 2.50
C MET A 67 9.45 -21.64 1.93
N GLY A 68 10.70 -21.51 1.46
CA GLY A 68 11.43 -22.60 0.81
C GLY A 68 11.63 -23.84 1.70
N GLY A 69 11.88 -23.63 2.99
CA GLY A 69 12.17 -24.70 3.96
C GLY A 69 10.96 -25.23 4.75
N LEU A 70 9.75 -24.72 4.51
CA LEU A 70 8.58 -25.10 5.30
C LEU A 70 7.87 -26.34 4.73
N SER A 71 7.38 -27.20 5.64
CA SER A 71 6.52 -28.34 5.30
C SER A 71 5.19 -27.89 4.68
N ALA A 72 4.51 -28.81 3.99
CA ALA A 72 3.19 -28.54 3.40
C ALA A 72 2.15 -28.18 4.47
N GLU A 73 2.21 -28.84 5.64
CA GLU A 73 1.34 -28.58 6.79
C GLU A 73 1.53 -27.15 7.33
N THR A 74 2.78 -26.74 7.59
CA THR A 74 3.09 -25.38 8.07
C THR A 74 2.65 -24.32 7.07
N LYS A 75 2.82 -24.57 5.78
CA LYS A 75 2.28 -23.70 4.73
C LYS A 75 0.76 -23.63 4.81
N GLY A 76 0.08 -24.77 4.94
CA GLY A 76 -1.39 -24.82 5.12
C GLY A 76 -1.88 -23.90 6.24
N GLU A 77 -1.25 -23.98 7.42
CA GLU A 77 -1.55 -23.12 8.57
C GLU A 77 -1.32 -21.62 8.28
N LEU A 78 -0.25 -21.29 7.57
CA LEU A 78 0.08 -19.91 7.19
C LEU A 78 -0.89 -19.29 6.18
N PHE A 79 -1.68 -20.07 5.45
CA PHE A 79 -2.63 -19.57 4.43
C PHE A 79 -4.11 -19.72 4.82
N LYS A 80 -4.42 -20.23 6.02
CA LYS A 80 -5.81 -20.38 6.52
C LYS A 80 -6.57 -19.06 6.62
N ALA A 81 -7.90 -19.11 6.77
CA ALA A 81 -8.81 -17.95 6.73
C ALA A 81 -8.40 -16.79 7.67
N ASP A 82 -7.93 -17.11 8.88
CA ASP A 82 -7.47 -16.14 9.87
C ASP A 82 -5.94 -16.07 9.99
N SER A 83 -5.22 -16.50 8.96
CA SER A 83 -3.76 -16.44 8.96
C SER A 83 -3.24 -15.01 8.86
N VAL A 84 -1.99 -14.84 9.31
CA VAL A 84 -1.22 -13.61 9.07
C VAL A 84 -1.14 -13.27 7.59
N VAL A 85 -1.00 -14.26 6.71
CA VAL A 85 -0.87 -14.03 5.27
C VAL A 85 -2.15 -13.43 4.69
N ARG A 86 -3.34 -13.91 5.08
CA ARG A 86 -4.59 -13.32 4.60
C ARG A 86 -4.78 -11.89 5.08
N ARG A 87 -4.38 -11.57 6.31
CA ARG A 87 -4.39 -10.19 6.82
C ARG A 87 -3.42 -9.30 6.04
N VAL A 88 -2.21 -9.78 5.80
CA VAL A 88 -1.19 -9.08 4.98
C VAL A 88 -1.72 -8.81 3.59
N MET A 89 -2.30 -9.80 2.90
CA MET A 89 -2.82 -9.61 1.54
C MET A 89 -4.01 -8.65 1.47
N TRP A 90 -4.84 -8.63 2.52
CA TRP A 90 -5.93 -7.65 2.62
C TRP A 90 -5.38 -6.22 2.72
N TRP A 91 -4.45 -5.97 3.66
CA TRP A 91 -3.85 -4.65 3.86
C TRP A 91 -2.97 -4.22 2.69
N PHE A 92 -2.25 -5.15 2.07
CA PHE A 92 -1.47 -4.90 0.87
C PHE A 92 -2.35 -4.39 -0.28
N ARG A 93 -3.50 -5.04 -0.51
CA ARG A 93 -4.45 -4.67 -1.57
C ARG A 93 -5.10 -3.32 -1.33
N TRP A 94 -5.62 -3.10 -0.12
CA TRP A 94 -6.33 -1.86 0.20
C TRP A 94 -5.37 -0.69 0.44
N GLY A 95 -4.18 -0.94 0.99
CA GLY A 95 -3.10 0.04 1.06
C GLY A 95 -2.76 0.57 -0.33
N ALA A 96 -2.63 -0.32 -1.34
CA ALA A 96 -2.43 0.09 -2.73
C ALA A 96 -3.55 0.99 -3.26
N MET A 97 -4.80 0.61 -3.00
CA MET A 97 -5.97 1.37 -3.46
C MET A 97 -6.03 2.76 -2.81
N PHE A 98 -5.89 2.84 -1.49
CA PHE A 98 -5.92 4.12 -0.78
C PHE A 98 -4.76 5.01 -1.19
N THR A 99 -3.56 4.45 -1.39
CA THR A 99 -2.41 5.20 -1.91
C THR A 99 -2.76 5.83 -3.26
N LEU A 100 -3.31 5.04 -4.19
CA LEU A 100 -3.70 5.55 -5.50
C LEU A 100 -4.76 6.66 -5.39
N VAL A 101 -5.83 6.44 -4.63
CA VAL A 101 -6.92 7.42 -4.47
C VAL A 101 -6.41 8.74 -3.90
N PHE A 102 -5.65 8.70 -2.80
CA PHE A 102 -5.07 9.92 -2.24
C PHE A 102 -4.06 10.56 -3.19
N GLY A 103 -3.29 9.77 -3.93
CA GLY A 103 -2.36 10.26 -4.94
C GLY A 103 -3.08 11.01 -6.07
N ILE A 104 -4.22 10.50 -6.54
CA ILE A 104 -5.07 11.17 -7.53
C ILE A 104 -5.63 12.47 -6.97
N ILE A 105 -6.11 12.49 -5.72
CA ILE A 105 -6.62 13.72 -5.08
C ILE A 105 -5.51 14.79 -5.03
N LEU A 106 -4.29 14.42 -4.64
CA LEU A 106 -3.14 15.32 -4.62
C LEU A 106 -2.76 15.81 -6.01
N TYR A 107 -2.72 14.91 -7.00
CA TYR A 107 -2.41 15.24 -8.38
C TYR A 107 -3.41 16.23 -8.97
N MET A 108 -4.70 15.98 -8.75
CA MET A 108 -5.77 16.89 -9.15
C MET A 108 -5.67 18.23 -8.41
N GLY A 109 -5.36 18.23 -7.12
CA GLY A 109 -5.14 19.45 -6.35
C GLY A 109 -4.03 20.34 -6.94
N MET A 110 -2.90 19.75 -7.34
CA MET A 110 -1.82 20.48 -8.01
C MET A 110 -2.29 21.11 -9.33
N ARG A 111 -3.01 20.33 -10.15
CA ARG A 111 -3.52 20.77 -11.47
C ARG A 111 -4.54 21.90 -11.37
N HIS A 112 -5.47 21.83 -10.42
CA HIS A 112 -6.48 22.87 -10.20
C HIS A 112 -5.87 24.14 -9.59
N GLY A 113 -4.79 24.01 -8.81
CA GLY A 113 -4.03 25.15 -8.27
C GLY A 113 -3.13 25.86 -9.29
N GLY A 114 -3.24 25.54 -10.59
CA GLY A 114 -2.44 26.15 -11.65
C GLY A 114 -0.99 25.64 -11.73
N MET A 115 -0.62 24.62 -10.94
CA MET A 115 0.71 24.03 -10.98
C MET A 115 0.76 22.82 -11.90
N MET A 116 1.77 22.80 -12.77
CA MET A 116 2.14 21.60 -13.51
C MET A 116 2.99 20.69 -12.62
N PRO A 117 2.56 19.45 -12.35
CA PRO A 117 3.40 18.50 -11.63
C PRO A 117 4.71 18.25 -12.42
N GLY A 118 5.86 18.33 -11.77
CA GLY A 118 7.17 18.04 -12.39
C GLY A 118 7.26 16.62 -12.94
N TRP A 119 8.27 16.32 -13.76
CA TRP A 119 8.39 15.00 -14.37
C TRP A 119 8.69 13.91 -13.34
N ASP A 120 9.39 14.23 -12.26
CA ASP A 120 9.67 13.31 -11.16
C ASP A 120 8.39 12.68 -10.59
N ILE A 121 7.42 13.52 -10.20
CA ILE A 121 6.17 13.04 -9.63
C ILE A 121 5.29 12.33 -10.67
N GLN A 122 5.33 12.75 -11.92
CA GLN A 122 4.59 12.09 -13.01
C GLN A 122 5.12 10.68 -13.28
N LEU A 123 6.43 10.50 -13.39
CA LEU A 123 7.07 9.21 -13.59
C LEU A 123 6.90 8.30 -12.37
N GLY A 124 7.10 8.83 -11.17
CA GLY A 124 6.84 8.11 -9.93
C GLY A 124 5.37 7.66 -9.83
N GLY A 125 4.43 8.56 -10.14
CA GLY A 125 3.00 8.26 -10.17
C GLY A 125 2.64 7.17 -11.19
N LEU A 126 3.23 7.21 -12.38
CA LEU A 126 3.06 6.18 -13.40
C LEU A 126 3.50 4.80 -12.91
N PHE A 127 4.68 4.70 -12.28
CA PHE A 127 5.13 3.44 -11.68
C PHE A 127 4.17 2.96 -10.60
N GLY A 128 3.69 3.87 -9.74
CA GLY A 128 2.66 3.57 -8.75
C GLY A 128 1.37 3.01 -9.36
N ILE A 129 0.90 3.58 -10.48
CA ILE A 129 -0.31 3.10 -11.20
C ILE A 129 -0.10 1.70 -11.78
N ILE A 130 1.04 1.45 -12.44
CA ILE A 130 1.39 0.12 -12.98
C ILE A 130 1.44 -0.90 -11.83
N MET A 131 2.07 -0.53 -10.72
CA MET A 131 2.15 -1.39 -9.55
C MET A 131 0.79 -1.69 -8.93
N TRP A 132 -0.07 -0.68 -8.79
CA TRP A 132 -1.44 -0.85 -8.31
C TRP A 132 -2.24 -1.77 -9.23
N PHE A 133 -2.08 -1.64 -10.55
CA PHE A 133 -2.73 -2.51 -11.53
C PHE A 133 -2.31 -3.96 -11.32
N ASN A 134 -1.01 -4.21 -11.14
CA ASN A 134 -0.50 -5.55 -10.81
C ASN A 134 -1.14 -6.12 -9.53
N VAL A 135 -1.35 -5.30 -8.50
CA VAL A 135 -2.00 -5.73 -7.26
C VAL A 135 -3.45 -6.16 -7.49
N TRP A 136 -4.25 -5.32 -8.15
CA TRP A 136 -5.70 -5.52 -8.26
C TRP A 136 -6.12 -6.47 -9.38
N PHE A 137 -5.37 -6.51 -10.48
CA PHE A 137 -5.76 -7.25 -11.68
C PHE A 137 -4.92 -8.49 -11.96
N ILE A 138 -3.76 -8.65 -11.31
CA ILE A 138 -2.92 -9.86 -11.47
C ILE A 138 -2.80 -10.63 -10.16
N ILE A 139 -2.32 -9.98 -9.11
CA ILE A 139 -2.05 -10.65 -7.82
C ILE A 139 -3.37 -11.05 -7.15
N TRP A 140 -4.32 -10.14 -6.99
CA TRP A 140 -5.57 -10.43 -6.29
C TRP A 140 -6.42 -11.53 -6.95
N PRO A 141 -6.65 -11.54 -8.29
CA PRO A 141 -7.37 -12.62 -8.94
C PRO A 141 -6.70 -13.98 -8.78
N ALA A 142 -5.36 -14.04 -8.88
CA ALA A 142 -4.61 -15.26 -8.62
C ALA A 142 -4.76 -15.73 -7.17
N GLN A 143 -4.63 -14.80 -6.20
CA GLN A 143 -4.76 -15.10 -4.78
C GLN A 143 -6.13 -15.65 -4.40
N LYS A 144 -7.22 -15.15 -5.00
CA LYS A 144 -8.56 -15.71 -4.77
C LYS A 144 -8.62 -17.21 -5.07
N LYS A 145 -8.00 -17.66 -6.16
CA LYS A 145 -7.96 -19.08 -6.55
C LYS A 145 -6.97 -19.88 -5.70
N ILE A 146 -5.77 -19.35 -5.45
CA ILE A 146 -4.73 -20.01 -4.64
C ILE A 146 -5.25 -20.28 -3.22
N LEU A 147 -5.92 -19.28 -2.62
CA LEU A 147 -6.46 -19.35 -1.26
C LEU A 147 -7.82 -20.08 -1.19
N GLY A 148 -8.34 -20.60 -2.30
CA GLY A 148 -9.64 -21.29 -2.33
C GLY A 148 -10.83 -20.39 -1.96
N ILE A 149 -10.71 -19.07 -2.13
CA ILE A 149 -11.85 -18.14 -2.03
C ILE A 149 -12.80 -18.36 -3.22
N VAL A 150 -12.23 -18.70 -4.37
CA VAL A 150 -12.96 -19.22 -5.53
C VAL A 150 -12.60 -20.70 -5.67
N GLU A 151 -13.62 -21.56 -5.70
CA GLU A 151 -13.48 -23.00 -5.81
C GLU A 151 -13.11 -23.45 -7.23
N GLY A 152 -12.68 -24.72 -7.36
CA GLY A 152 -12.48 -25.37 -8.65
C GLY A 152 -11.07 -25.27 -9.25
N ALA A 153 -10.12 -24.59 -8.61
CA ALA A 153 -8.74 -24.53 -9.10
C ALA A 153 -7.95 -25.80 -8.76
N SER A 154 -7.37 -26.45 -9.78
CA SER A 154 -6.51 -27.63 -9.61
C SER A 154 -5.18 -27.27 -8.93
N ALA A 155 -4.44 -28.29 -8.45
CA ALA A 155 -3.12 -28.07 -7.84
C ALA A 155 -2.14 -27.40 -8.81
N ASP A 156 -2.10 -27.84 -10.07
CA ASP A 156 -1.24 -27.28 -11.12
C ASP A 156 -1.64 -25.84 -11.47
N GLU A 157 -2.94 -25.55 -11.52
CA GLU A 157 -3.43 -24.18 -11.75
C GLU A 157 -2.99 -23.26 -10.60
N LYS A 158 -3.14 -23.70 -9.35
CA LYS A 158 -2.70 -22.92 -8.17
C LYS A 158 -1.19 -22.66 -8.21
N ALA A 159 -0.38 -23.64 -8.61
CA ALA A 159 1.06 -23.48 -8.75
C ALA A 159 1.42 -22.44 -9.84
N ALA A 160 0.80 -22.53 -11.02
CA ALA A 160 1.00 -21.58 -12.12
C ALA A 160 0.57 -20.15 -11.74
N LEU A 161 -0.57 -20.01 -11.08
CA LEU A 161 -1.06 -18.73 -10.56
C LEU A 161 -0.14 -18.16 -9.47
N GLY A 162 0.41 -19.01 -8.60
CA GLY A 162 1.38 -18.62 -7.60
C GLY A 162 2.64 -18.01 -8.24
N LYS A 163 3.18 -18.66 -9.27
CA LYS A 163 4.31 -18.14 -10.05
C LYS A 163 3.98 -16.80 -10.71
N ARG A 164 2.80 -16.67 -11.33
CA ARG A 164 2.35 -15.42 -11.96
C ARG A 164 2.23 -14.28 -10.95
N ALA A 165 1.61 -14.53 -9.81
CA ALA A 165 1.47 -13.53 -8.74
C ALA A 165 2.84 -13.11 -8.18
N LEU A 166 3.77 -14.06 -8.03
CA LEU A 166 5.12 -13.77 -7.56
C LEU A 166 5.92 -12.91 -8.54
N ILE A 167 5.82 -13.18 -9.84
CA ILE A 167 6.46 -12.35 -10.87
C ILE A 167 5.93 -10.91 -10.78
N ALA A 168 4.61 -10.74 -10.72
CA ALA A 168 4.01 -9.41 -10.57
C ALA A 168 4.45 -8.69 -9.27
N SER A 169 4.56 -9.42 -8.16
CA SER A 169 5.07 -8.89 -6.88
C SER A 169 6.54 -8.43 -6.99
N ARG A 170 7.38 -9.20 -7.69
CA ARG A 170 8.78 -8.84 -7.93
C ARG A 170 8.93 -7.65 -8.88
N THR A 171 8.11 -7.59 -9.94
CA THR A 171 8.01 -6.41 -10.80
C THR A 171 7.65 -5.18 -9.98
N ASN A 172 6.67 -5.29 -9.06
CA ASN A 172 6.33 -4.19 -8.17
C ASN A 172 7.50 -3.79 -7.27
N THR A 173 8.27 -4.76 -6.77
CA THR A 173 9.45 -4.47 -5.95
C THR A 173 10.50 -3.70 -6.75
N ILE A 174 10.80 -4.14 -7.97
CA ILE A 174 11.73 -3.45 -8.88
C ILE A 174 11.27 -2.02 -9.15
N LEU A 175 9.99 -1.82 -9.50
CA LEU A 175 9.45 -0.49 -9.81
C LEU A 175 9.32 0.40 -8.57
N SER A 176 9.10 -0.17 -7.39
CA SER A 176 8.94 0.60 -6.15
C SER A 176 10.19 1.40 -5.79
N ILE A 177 11.37 0.87 -6.10
CA ILE A 177 12.66 1.48 -5.76
C ILE A 177 12.85 2.83 -6.48
N PRO A 178 12.84 2.90 -7.83
CA PRO A 178 12.91 4.18 -8.54
C PRO A 178 11.66 5.02 -8.31
N MET A 179 10.48 4.43 -8.09
CA MET A 179 9.27 5.18 -7.74
C MET A 179 9.48 5.98 -6.45
N LEU A 180 9.96 5.37 -5.36
CA LEU A 180 10.21 6.07 -4.10
C LEU A 180 11.26 7.17 -4.25
N LEU A 181 12.32 6.91 -5.02
CA LEU A 181 13.34 7.92 -5.32
C LEU A 181 12.72 9.13 -6.03
N LEU A 182 11.88 8.91 -7.03
CA LEU A 182 11.19 9.98 -7.77
C LEU A 182 10.19 10.75 -6.89
N MET A 183 9.50 10.07 -5.97
CA MET A 183 8.63 10.71 -4.99
C MET A 183 9.43 11.67 -4.09
N ALA A 184 10.58 11.22 -3.57
CA ALA A 184 11.46 12.05 -2.76
C ALA A 184 12.05 13.23 -3.57
N SER A 185 12.54 12.94 -4.78
CA SER A 185 13.08 13.93 -5.71
C SER A 185 12.11 15.09 -5.95
N SER A 186 10.83 14.78 -6.22
CA SER A 186 9.82 15.79 -6.55
C SER A 186 9.64 16.89 -5.49
N ALA A 187 9.92 16.57 -4.22
CA ALA A 187 9.76 17.48 -3.09
C ALA A 187 11.08 18.02 -2.51
N HIS A 188 12.22 17.34 -2.75
CA HIS A 188 13.46 17.61 -2.01
C HIS A 188 14.70 17.85 -2.87
N PHE A 189 14.82 17.21 -4.04
CA PHE A 189 16.02 17.27 -4.88
C PHE A 189 15.70 16.90 -6.34
N ARG A 190 14.96 17.76 -7.03
CA ARG A 190 14.37 17.45 -8.35
C ARG A 190 15.40 17.05 -9.40
N PHE A 191 15.22 15.87 -10.00
CA PHE A 191 16.02 15.43 -11.15
C PHE A 191 15.51 16.04 -12.45
N PHE A 192 14.19 16.21 -12.58
CA PHE A 192 13.52 16.56 -13.83
C PHE A 192 12.48 17.70 -13.62
N GLY A 193 12.93 18.86 -13.14
CA GLY A 193 12.19 20.13 -13.16
C GLY A 193 11.08 20.30 -12.10
#